data_AF-A0A401UVY3-F1
#
_entry.id   AF-A0A401UVY3-F1
#
_cell.length_a   1.000
_cell.length_b   1.000
_cell.length_c   1.000
_cell.angle_alpha   90.00
_cell.angle_beta   90.00
_cell.angle_gamma   90.00
#
_symmetry.space_group_name_H-M   'P 1'
#
loop_
_entity.id
_entity.type
_entity.pdbx_description
1 polymer ?
#
loop_
_entity_poly.entity_id
_entity_poly.type
_entity_poly.pdbx_seq_one_letter_code
_entity_poly.pdbx_strand_id
1 'polypeptide(L)'
;MGAGATLGAVSQFPSRAVVDLAAIRGNVRSLAAHAPTAQVMAVVKADAYGHGLVPSAQAAVEGGATWLGAAQVPEAVALRRAGIVGARVLTWLYAPGAPLREAVEADVDVSVAAAWALDEVVAAARAAGRTARIHLKVDTGLGRNGLTPADLDALLPDALRAQAEGAVEVVGVWSHLAFADEPAHPTVRAQAVVFADAVRAVEDAGAHVEVRHLANSAATLTDPAVHHDLVRPGIAVYGLSPVPQLGGPEDFGLVPAMTFEAELATVKAVPAGHGISYAHQYVTPHDTVVGVVPVGYADGVPRHASGTQDRPGGPLRVGGRTLGVAGRVCMDQVVVDLGPGAREVAGDRVELFGTGRDGGPTAEDWARAAGTISYEIVTRVGARVPRVHVDSDADRSAHAATSSSSTSDAGTPGTTAGAAPALTTEVAR
;
A
#
# COMPACT_ATOMS: atom_id res chain seq x y z
N MET A 1 12.59 -25.10 38.00
CA MET A 1 11.43 -24.32 38.48
C MET A 1 10.97 -23.47 37.31
N GLY A 2 9.71 -23.65 36.92
CA GLY A 2 9.21 -23.43 35.56
C GLY A 2 9.18 -21.99 35.06
N ALA A 3 9.36 -21.90 33.75
CA ALA A 3 9.06 -20.75 32.92
C ALA A 3 7.57 -20.39 33.04
N GLY A 4 7.30 -19.17 33.53
CA GLY A 4 5.98 -18.55 33.42
C GLY A 4 5.80 -18.05 32.00
N ALA A 5 5.01 -18.77 31.20
CA ALA A 5 4.45 -18.25 29.96
C ALA A 5 3.59 -17.02 30.28
N THR A 6 3.92 -15.89 29.66
CA THR A 6 3.14 -14.65 29.72
C THR A 6 1.76 -14.91 29.14
N LEU A 7 0.73 -14.79 29.98
CA LEU A 7 -0.67 -14.71 29.56
C LEU A 7 -0.80 -13.61 28.49
N GLY A 8 -1.25 -13.99 27.30
CA GLY A 8 -1.42 -13.09 26.17
C GLY A 8 -2.25 -11.88 26.54
N ALA A 9 -1.73 -10.69 26.27
CA ALA A 9 -2.43 -9.44 26.52
C ALA A 9 -3.77 -9.45 25.76
N VAL A 10 -4.88 -9.24 26.47
CA VAL A 10 -6.18 -8.98 25.85
C VAL A 10 -6.02 -7.76 24.94
N SER A 11 -6.30 -7.91 23.65
CA SER A 11 -6.29 -6.77 22.72
C SER A 11 -7.29 -5.73 23.22
N GLN A 12 -6.84 -4.49 23.39
CA GLN A 12 -7.73 -3.39 23.81
C GLN A 12 -8.75 -3.01 22.72
N PHE A 13 -8.53 -3.47 21.49
CA PHE A 13 -9.39 -3.20 20.34
C PHE A 13 -9.89 -4.53 19.75
N PRO A 14 -11.17 -4.59 19.35
CA PRO A 14 -11.78 -5.83 18.85
C PRO A 14 -11.40 -6.16 17.40
N SER A 15 -10.60 -5.30 16.77
CA SER A 15 -10.06 -5.46 15.42
C SER A 15 -8.70 -4.77 15.29
N ARG A 16 -7.94 -5.15 14.26
CA ARG A 16 -6.65 -4.54 13.91
C ARG A 16 -6.32 -4.70 12.43
N ALA A 17 -5.53 -3.78 11.91
CA ALA A 17 -4.88 -3.91 10.61
C ALA A 17 -3.40 -4.27 10.84
N VAL A 18 -3.04 -5.52 10.58
CA VAL A 18 -1.65 -5.99 10.66
C VAL A 18 -0.95 -5.62 9.37
N VAL A 19 0.14 -4.87 9.45
CA VAL A 19 0.90 -4.37 8.29
C VAL A 19 2.32 -4.95 8.33
N ASP A 20 2.67 -5.78 7.34
CA ASP A 20 4.00 -6.38 7.23
C ASP A 20 4.96 -5.45 6.47
N LEU A 21 5.92 -4.89 7.19
CA LEU A 21 6.94 -4.00 6.63
C LEU A 21 7.92 -4.72 5.71
N ALA A 22 8.14 -6.03 5.91
CA ALA A 22 8.97 -6.84 5.02
C ALA A 22 8.32 -7.00 3.63
N ALA A 23 6.99 -7.10 3.58
CA ALA A 23 6.24 -7.11 2.33
C ALA A 23 6.41 -5.79 1.57
N ILE A 24 6.30 -4.64 2.25
CA ILE A 24 6.52 -3.32 1.64
C ILE A 24 7.93 -3.20 1.07
N ARG A 25 8.98 -3.60 1.83
CA ARG A 25 10.37 -3.65 1.33
C ARG A 25 10.49 -4.52 0.09
N GLY A 26 9.91 -5.73 0.13
CA GLY A 26 9.93 -6.68 -0.98
C GLY A 26 9.26 -6.14 -2.24
N ASN A 27 8.10 -5.49 -2.08
CA ASN A 27 7.35 -4.90 -3.18
C ASN A 27 8.13 -3.76 -3.85
N VAL A 28 8.77 -2.88 -3.07
CA VAL A 28 9.61 -1.81 -3.64
C VAL A 28 10.79 -2.39 -4.41
N ARG A 29 11.45 -3.45 -3.91
CA ARG A 29 12.49 -4.16 -4.67
C ARG A 29 11.97 -4.74 -5.98
N SER A 30 10.78 -5.35 -5.97
CA SER A 30 10.14 -5.84 -7.19
C SER A 30 9.87 -4.71 -8.18
N LEU A 31 9.34 -3.59 -7.70
CA LEU A 31 9.04 -2.42 -8.53
C LEU A 31 10.31 -1.81 -9.16
N ALA A 32 11.41 -1.75 -8.43
CA ALA A 32 12.70 -1.34 -8.97
C ALA A 32 13.20 -2.32 -10.06
N ALA A 33 12.95 -3.62 -9.91
CA ALA A 33 13.29 -4.61 -10.94
C ALA A 33 12.43 -4.48 -12.22
N HIS A 34 11.18 -4.02 -12.09
CA HIS A 34 10.31 -3.74 -13.23
C HIS A 34 10.69 -2.45 -13.96
N ALA A 35 11.34 -1.50 -13.29
CA ALA A 35 11.79 -0.24 -13.84
C ALA A 35 13.32 -0.03 -13.65
N PRO A 36 14.18 -0.89 -14.22
CA PRO A 36 15.60 -0.98 -13.86
C PRO A 36 16.42 0.26 -14.27
N THR A 37 15.88 1.12 -15.13
CA THR A 37 16.53 2.36 -15.59
C THR A 37 16.00 3.60 -14.90
N ALA A 38 14.97 3.47 -14.05
CA ALA A 38 14.32 4.59 -13.38
C ALA A 38 14.48 4.47 -11.86
N GLN A 39 14.51 5.63 -11.20
CA GLN A 39 14.35 5.69 -9.75
C GLN A 39 12.91 5.33 -9.35
N VAL A 40 12.71 4.97 -8.07
CA VAL A 40 11.37 4.66 -7.53
C VAL A 40 10.94 5.71 -6.52
N MET A 41 9.81 6.38 -6.80
CA MET A 41 9.05 7.18 -5.84
C MET A 41 7.93 6.34 -5.23
N ALA A 42 8.12 5.89 -3.99
CA ALA A 42 7.05 5.24 -3.24
C ALA A 42 6.01 6.29 -2.82
N VAL A 43 4.78 6.16 -3.34
CA VAL A 43 3.69 7.10 -3.04
C VAL A 43 2.99 6.68 -1.76
N VAL A 44 3.16 7.47 -0.70
CA VAL A 44 2.71 7.20 0.68
C VAL A 44 1.58 8.12 1.17
N LYS A 45 0.90 8.82 0.25
CA LYS A 45 -0.26 9.67 0.56
C LYS A 45 -1.39 8.89 1.27
N ALA A 46 -2.29 9.63 1.92
CA ALA A 46 -3.44 9.11 2.64
C ALA A 46 -3.04 8.06 3.69
N ASP A 47 -2.10 8.44 4.57
CA ASP A 47 -1.53 7.56 5.60
C ASP A 47 -0.97 6.25 5.03
N ALA A 48 -0.17 6.36 3.97
CA ALA A 48 0.35 5.21 3.22
C ALA A 48 -0.77 4.27 2.72
N TYR A 49 -1.81 4.83 2.10
CA TYR A 49 -3.00 4.07 1.66
C TYR A 49 -3.62 3.28 2.83
N GLY A 50 -3.63 3.87 4.03
CA GLY A 50 -4.11 3.25 5.26
C GLY A 50 -3.13 2.29 5.95
N HIS A 51 -1.89 2.15 5.50
CA HIS A 51 -0.89 1.25 6.10
C HIS A 51 -0.06 1.91 7.21
N GLY A 52 -0.23 3.22 7.44
CA GLY A 52 0.55 4.00 8.40
C GLY A 52 1.74 4.69 7.74
N LEU A 53 1.71 6.03 7.73
CA LEU A 53 2.59 6.91 6.98
C LEU A 53 4.08 6.64 7.25
N VAL A 54 4.52 6.81 8.49
CA VAL A 54 5.95 6.78 8.84
C VAL A 54 6.56 5.38 8.71
N PRO A 55 5.99 4.32 9.31
CA PRO A 55 6.59 2.98 9.21
C PRO A 55 6.65 2.46 7.77
N SER A 56 5.60 2.74 6.98
CA SER A 56 5.56 2.32 5.58
C SER A 56 6.55 3.10 4.72
N ALA A 57 6.75 4.39 4.97
CA ALA A 57 7.74 5.20 4.27
C ALA A 57 9.18 4.75 4.58
N GLN A 58 9.48 4.43 5.85
CA GLN A 58 10.78 3.88 6.25
C GLN A 58 11.04 2.54 5.56
N ALA A 59 10.08 1.61 5.60
CA ALA A 59 10.16 0.34 4.90
C ALA A 59 10.33 0.53 3.38
N ALA A 60 9.63 1.49 2.77
CA ALA A 60 9.80 1.74 1.34
C ALA A 60 11.23 2.21 0.99
N VAL A 61 11.82 3.10 1.80
CA VAL A 61 13.21 3.55 1.62
C VAL A 61 14.21 2.39 1.82
N GLU A 62 14.02 1.56 2.85
CA GLU A 62 14.81 0.35 3.06
C GLU A 62 14.67 -0.66 1.90
N GLY A 63 13.54 -0.65 1.21
CA GLY A 63 13.28 -1.43 -0.01
C GLY A 63 13.95 -0.88 -1.27
N GLY A 64 14.57 0.30 -1.21
CA GLY A 64 15.29 0.93 -2.32
C GLY A 64 14.59 2.12 -2.96
N ALA A 65 13.47 2.61 -2.40
CA ALA A 65 12.86 3.86 -2.88
C ALA A 65 13.78 5.05 -2.57
N THR A 66 14.22 5.76 -3.62
CA THR A 66 15.03 6.98 -3.49
C THR A 66 14.18 8.24 -3.38
N TRP A 67 12.87 8.12 -3.67
CA TRP A 67 11.88 9.18 -3.55
C TRP A 67 10.66 8.71 -2.75
N LEU A 68 9.98 9.65 -2.11
CA LEU A 68 8.66 9.50 -1.50
C LEU A 68 7.71 10.54 -2.06
N GLY A 69 6.47 10.15 -2.27
CA GLY A 69 5.42 11.03 -2.75
C GLY A 69 4.25 11.13 -1.76
N ALA A 70 3.91 12.33 -1.32
CA ALA A 70 2.74 12.59 -0.49
C ALA A 70 1.80 13.58 -1.19
N ALA A 71 0.49 13.50 -0.92
CA ALA A 71 -0.44 14.37 -1.62
C ALA A 71 -0.39 15.77 -1.01
N GLN A 72 -0.51 15.86 0.31
CA GLN A 72 -0.67 17.13 1.00
C GLN A 72 0.62 17.58 1.68
N VAL A 73 0.79 18.89 1.86
CA VAL A 73 1.96 19.48 2.52
C VAL A 73 2.18 18.90 3.94
N PRO A 74 1.15 18.77 4.81
CA PRO A 74 1.35 18.22 6.15
C PRO A 74 1.88 16.79 6.17
N GLU A 75 1.49 15.94 5.21
CA GLU A 75 2.00 14.57 5.10
C GLU A 75 3.50 14.58 4.77
N ALA A 76 3.90 15.39 3.78
CA ALA A 76 5.30 15.52 3.38
C ALA A 76 6.19 16.07 4.51
N VAL A 77 5.70 17.09 5.22
CA VAL A 77 6.40 17.66 6.39
C VAL A 77 6.45 16.65 7.54
N ALA A 78 5.42 15.85 7.76
CA ALA A 78 5.42 14.79 8.77
C ALA A 78 6.50 13.73 8.51
N LEU A 79 6.74 13.35 7.24
CA LEU A 79 7.84 12.44 6.88
C LEU A 79 9.20 13.01 7.30
N ARG A 80 9.44 14.30 7.03
CA ARG A 80 10.68 14.98 7.44
C ARG A 80 10.83 15.10 8.96
N ARG A 81 9.74 15.45 9.67
CA ARG A 81 9.72 15.48 11.14
C ARG A 81 9.98 14.11 11.77
N ALA A 82 9.63 13.03 11.07
CA ALA A 82 9.92 11.66 11.49
C ALA A 82 11.37 11.21 11.19
N GLY A 83 12.24 12.09 10.70
CA GLY A 83 13.66 11.82 10.48
C GLY A 83 13.98 11.16 9.14
N ILE A 84 13.05 11.16 8.17
CA ILE A 84 13.31 10.62 6.84
C ILE A 84 14.18 11.60 6.05
N VAL A 85 15.47 11.29 5.93
CA VAL A 85 16.47 12.12 5.22
C VAL A 85 17.14 11.44 4.03
N GLY A 86 17.02 10.11 3.90
CA GLY A 86 17.68 9.32 2.84
C GLY A 86 16.97 9.33 1.47
N ALA A 87 15.76 9.89 1.39
CA ALA A 87 14.97 9.99 0.17
C ALA A 87 14.50 11.43 -0.07
N ARG A 88 14.31 11.78 -1.35
CA ARG A 88 13.63 13.02 -1.76
C ARG A 88 12.13 12.90 -1.47
N VAL A 89 11.47 14.02 -1.17
CA VAL A 89 10.03 14.03 -0.86
C VAL A 89 9.35 15.04 -1.76
N LEU A 90 8.36 14.61 -2.54
CA LEU A 90 7.53 15.48 -3.38
C LEU A 90 6.12 15.61 -2.79
N THR A 91 5.58 16.83 -2.77
CA THR A 91 4.17 17.12 -2.49
C THR A 91 3.50 17.87 -3.65
N TRP A 92 2.20 17.66 -3.88
CA TRP A 92 1.55 18.16 -5.11
C TRP A 92 0.11 18.64 -5.01
N LEU A 93 -0.54 18.52 -3.85
CA LEU A 93 -1.93 18.92 -3.67
C LEU A 93 -2.06 19.91 -2.51
N TYR A 94 -2.21 21.18 -2.88
CA TYR A 94 -2.41 22.29 -1.97
C TYR A 94 -3.26 23.36 -2.66
N ALA A 95 -3.80 24.27 -1.85
CA ALA A 95 -4.60 25.41 -2.29
C ALA A 95 -3.90 26.72 -1.90
N PRO A 96 -4.33 27.88 -2.44
CA PRO A 96 -3.78 29.16 -2.05
C PRO A 96 -3.74 29.36 -0.53
N GLY A 97 -2.62 29.87 -0.02
CA GLY A 97 -2.38 30.07 1.41
C GLY A 97 -1.94 28.81 2.18
N ALA A 98 -1.58 27.74 1.48
CA ALA A 98 -0.96 26.57 2.11
C ALA A 98 0.38 26.93 2.79
N PRO A 99 0.82 26.17 3.81
CA PRO A 99 2.06 26.45 4.54
C PRO A 99 3.32 26.04 3.73
N LEU A 100 3.49 26.59 2.53
CA LEU A 100 4.58 26.24 1.61
C LEU A 100 5.96 26.59 2.17
N ARG A 101 6.05 27.60 3.06
CA ARG A 101 7.28 27.90 3.79
C ARG A 101 7.76 26.70 4.61
N GLU A 102 6.86 25.99 5.30
CA GLU A 102 7.22 24.79 6.07
C GLU A 102 7.75 23.68 5.16
N ALA A 103 7.17 23.52 3.96
CA ALA A 103 7.66 22.55 2.98
C ALA A 103 9.09 22.88 2.52
N VAL A 104 9.36 24.15 2.19
CA VAL A 104 10.68 24.61 1.77
C VAL A 104 11.72 24.48 2.90
N GLU A 105 11.37 24.87 4.12
CA GLU A 105 12.23 24.71 5.31
C GLU A 105 12.53 23.23 5.61
N ALA A 106 11.59 22.33 5.30
CA ALA A 106 11.74 20.89 5.47
C ALA A 106 12.47 20.17 4.32
N ASP A 107 12.96 20.89 3.30
CA ASP A 107 13.57 20.28 2.10
C ASP A 107 12.61 19.30 1.39
N VAL A 108 11.38 19.77 1.16
CA VAL A 108 10.35 19.07 0.39
C VAL A 108 10.21 19.74 -0.98
N ASP A 109 10.32 18.94 -2.04
CA ASP A 109 10.07 19.36 -3.42
C ASP A 109 8.56 19.61 -3.60
N VAL A 110 8.21 20.69 -4.30
CA VAL A 110 6.83 21.15 -4.44
C VAL A 110 6.39 21.13 -5.90
N SER A 111 5.28 20.46 -6.21
CA SER A 111 4.73 20.53 -7.55
C SER A 111 4.05 21.87 -7.81
N VAL A 112 4.37 22.54 -8.91
CA VAL A 112 3.65 23.70 -9.44
C VAL A 112 2.71 23.22 -10.54
N ALA A 113 1.40 23.40 -10.34
CA ALA A 113 0.37 22.90 -11.24
C ALA A 113 -0.61 23.98 -11.73
N ALA A 114 -0.37 25.23 -11.35
CA ALA A 114 -1.14 26.42 -11.70
C ALA A 114 -0.27 27.68 -11.53
N ALA A 115 -0.61 28.77 -12.21
CA ALA A 115 0.18 30.02 -12.17
C ALA A 115 0.34 30.61 -10.77
N TRP A 116 -0.76 30.71 -10.01
CA TRP A 116 -0.73 31.22 -8.63
C TRP A 116 0.24 30.44 -7.72
N ALA A 117 0.45 29.14 -8.00
CA ALA A 117 1.28 28.29 -7.18
C ALA A 117 2.77 28.64 -7.33
N LEU A 118 3.21 29.09 -8.52
CA LEU A 118 4.57 29.57 -8.70
C LEU A 118 4.83 30.80 -7.80
N ASP A 119 3.91 31.76 -7.82
CA ASP A 119 4.04 33.00 -7.02
C ASP A 119 4.12 32.69 -5.52
N GLU A 120 3.25 31.80 -5.02
CA GLU A 120 3.26 31.42 -3.61
C GLU A 120 4.52 30.62 -3.22
N VAL A 121 5.01 29.72 -4.09
CA VAL A 121 6.27 29.00 -3.83
C VAL A 121 7.46 29.96 -3.81
N VAL A 122 7.53 30.91 -4.75
CA VAL A 122 8.58 31.94 -4.78
C VAL A 122 8.55 32.80 -3.52
N ALA A 123 7.35 33.23 -3.08
CA ALA A 123 7.18 33.97 -1.85
C ALA A 123 7.63 33.16 -0.61
N ALA A 124 7.25 31.88 -0.56
CA ALA A 124 7.65 30.96 0.51
C ALA A 124 9.16 30.73 0.55
N ALA A 125 9.79 30.55 -0.61
CA ALA A 125 11.23 30.37 -0.75
C ALA A 125 12.01 31.59 -0.22
N ARG A 126 11.60 32.79 -0.64
CA ARG A 126 12.16 34.05 -0.16
C ARG A 126 11.98 34.22 1.36
N ALA A 127 10.80 33.90 1.89
CA ALA A 127 10.53 33.97 3.31
C ALA A 127 11.33 32.95 4.15
N ALA A 128 11.61 31.78 3.58
CA ALA A 128 12.47 30.75 4.18
C ALA A 128 13.97 31.07 4.07
N GLY A 129 14.35 31.97 3.14
CA GLY A 129 15.76 32.21 2.80
C GLY A 129 16.42 30.98 2.15
N ARG A 130 15.65 30.16 1.41
CA ARG A 130 16.13 28.93 0.75
C ARG A 130 15.58 28.89 -0.68
N THR A 131 16.29 28.22 -1.58
CA THR A 131 15.78 27.90 -2.92
C THR A 131 14.78 26.77 -2.84
N ALA A 132 13.57 26.98 -3.35
CA ALA A 132 12.56 25.92 -3.42
C ALA A 132 12.75 25.05 -4.66
N ARG A 133 12.78 23.74 -4.49
CA ARG A 133 12.82 22.78 -5.59
C ARG A 133 11.42 22.51 -6.11
N ILE A 134 11.19 22.71 -7.40
CA ILE A 134 9.85 22.61 -8.00
C ILE A 134 9.75 21.59 -9.12
N HIS A 135 8.60 20.92 -9.16
CA HIS A 135 8.21 20.04 -10.26
C HIS A 135 7.04 20.66 -11.04
N LEU A 136 7.24 20.97 -12.32
CA LEU A 136 6.18 21.46 -13.19
C LEU A 136 5.24 20.31 -13.57
N LYS A 137 3.97 20.43 -13.18
CA LYS A 137 2.96 19.45 -13.53
C LYS A 137 2.22 19.89 -14.78
N VAL A 138 2.17 19.01 -15.78
CA VAL A 138 1.49 19.26 -17.05
C VAL A 138 0.28 18.36 -17.16
N ASP A 139 -0.88 18.90 -17.51
CA ASP A 139 -2.05 18.11 -17.86
C ASP A 139 -1.95 17.67 -19.32
N THR A 140 -1.64 16.40 -19.52
CA THR A 140 -1.47 15.82 -20.87
C THR A 140 -2.76 15.21 -21.41
N GLY A 141 -3.87 15.31 -20.69
CA GLY A 141 -5.16 14.73 -21.09
C GLY A 141 -5.93 14.03 -19.97
N LEU A 142 -5.48 14.13 -18.72
CA LEU A 142 -6.24 13.58 -17.59
C LEU A 142 -7.39 14.52 -17.18
N GLY A 143 -7.25 15.83 -17.40
CA GLY A 143 -8.28 16.82 -17.09
C GLY A 143 -8.52 17.01 -15.59
N ARG A 144 -7.47 16.89 -14.77
CA ARG A 144 -7.59 16.90 -13.29
C ARG A 144 -6.83 18.04 -12.62
N ASN A 145 -5.51 18.07 -12.80
CA ASN A 145 -4.61 19.03 -12.17
C ASN A 145 -3.32 19.04 -13.00
N GLY A 146 -2.68 20.20 -13.12
CA GLY A 146 -1.56 20.42 -14.02
C GLY A 146 -1.84 21.60 -14.95
N LEU A 147 -0.77 22.23 -15.41
CA LEU A 147 -0.80 23.28 -16.41
C LEU A 147 -1.23 22.67 -17.75
N THR A 148 -2.15 23.31 -18.45
CA THR A 148 -2.33 22.97 -19.88
C THR A 148 -1.03 23.31 -20.63
N PRO A 149 -0.78 22.76 -21.83
CA PRO A 149 0.39 23.14 -22.62
C PRO A 149 0.51 24.66 -22.83
N ALA A 150 -0.60 25.35 -23.06
CA ALA A 150 -0.62 26.80 -23.19
C ALA A 150 -0.28 27.54 -21.88
N ASP A 151 -0.77 27.05 -20.74
CA ASP A 151 -0.43 27.64 -19.44
C ASP A 151 1.03 27.38 -19.06
N LEU A 152 1.59 26.23 -19.46
CA LEU A 152 3.01 25.93 -19.29
C LEU A 152 3.86 26.95 -20.07
N ASP A 153 3.56 27.15 -21.35
CA ASP A 153 4.26 28.11 -22.21
C ASP A 153 4.21 29.53 -21.62
N ALA A 154 3.05 29.93 -21.08
CA ALA A 154 2.87 31.23 -20.45
C ALA A 154 3.64 31.37 -19.12
N LEU A 155 3.77 30.29 -18.35
CA LEU A 155 4.39 30.29 -17.02
C LEU A 155 5.92 30.16 -17.05
N LEU A 156 6.47 29.50 -18.08
CA LEU A 156 7.89 29.20 -18.19
C LEU A 156 8.82 30.42 -18.02
N PRO A 157 8.57 31.58 -18.67
CA PRO A 157 9.42 32.76 -18.51
C PRO A 157 9.54 33.22 -17.04
N ASP A 158 8.44 33.18 -16.29
CA ASP A 158 8.43 33.57 -14.88
C ASP A 158 9.11 32.55 -13.98
N ALA A 159 8.95 31.25 -14.25
CA ALA A 159 9.65 30.19 -13.53
C ALA A 159 11.17 30.32 -13.71
N LEU A 160 11.63 30.58 -14.94
CA LEU A 160 13.05 30.74 -15.25
C LEU A 160 13.65 32.04 -14.67
N ARG A 161 12.88 33.13 -14.68
CA ARG A 161 13.29 34.37 -14.00
C ARG A 161 13.44 34.13 -12.50
N ALA A 162 12.48 33.47 -11.85
CA ALA A 162 12.57 33.12 -10.44
C ALA A 162 13.75 32.17 -10.14
N GLN A 163 14.09 31.28 -11.09
CA GLN A 163 15.28 30.43 -10.99
C GLN A 163 16.58 31.23 -11.10
N ALA A 164 16.68 32.17 -12.04
CA ALA A 164 17.84 33.06 -12.18
C ALA A 164 18.05 33.95 -10.94
N GLU A 165 16.97 34.31 -10.25
CA GLU A 165 17.00 35.00 -8.95
C GLU A 165 17.38 34.09 -7.77
N GLY A 166 17.50 32.78 -7.98
CA GLY A 166 17.79 31.78 -6.96
C GLY A 166 16.62 31.45 -6.02
N ALA A 167 15.40 31.92 -6.32
CA ALA A 167 14.22 31.65 -5.51
C ALA A 167 13.71 30.22 -5.68
N VAL A 168 13.77 29.69 -6.90
CA VAL A 168 13.34 28.31 -7.21
C VAL A 168 14.39 27.57 -8.04
N GLU A 169 14.27 26.25 -8.10
CA GLU A 169 15.00 25.39 -9.03
C GLU A 169 13.98 24.46 -9.70
N VAL A 170 13.89 24.49 -11.04
CA VAL A 170 13.01 23.61 -11.81
C VAL A 170 13.71 22.25 -11.98
N VAL A 171 13.39 21.32 -11.08
CA VAL A 171 14.09 20.02 -10.98
C VAL A 171 13.29 18.88 -11.59
N GLY A 172 11.99 19.07 -11.82
CA GLY A 172 11.13 18.01 -12.33
C GLY A 172 10.07 18.46 -13.31
N VAL A 173 9.70 17.57 -14.24
CA VAL A 173 8.52 17.72 -15.11
C VAL A 173 7.72 16.43 -15.03
N TRP A 174 6.40 16.54 -14.83
CA TRP A 174 5.57 15.36 -14.67
C TRP A 174 4.13 15.50 -15.12
N SER A 175 3.52 14.36 -15.40
CA SER A 175 2.10 14.22 -15.68
C SER A 175 1.54 12.92 -15.09
N HIS A 176 0.27 12.62 -15.32
CA HIS A 176 -0.39 11.41 -14.86
C HIS A 176 -1.28 10.82 -15.95
N LEU A 177 -1.10 9.52 -16.20
CA LEU A 177 -1.86 8.78 -17.21
C LEU A 177 -3.30 8.52 -16.77
N ALA A 178 -4.24 8.57 -17.73
CA ALA A 178 -5.66 8.29 -17.53
C ALA A 178 -5.99 6.79 -17.66
N PHE A 179 -5.39 6.11 -18.63
CA PHE A 179 -5.64 4.70 -18.95
C PHE A 179 -4.38 3.85 -18.75
N ALA A 180 -3.64 4.09 -17.66
CA ALA A 180 -2.36 3.42 -17.41
C ALA A 180 -2.50 1.89 -17.24
N ASP A 181 -3.68 1.45 -16.83
CA ASP A 181 -4.12 0.06 -16.66
C ASP A 181 -4.58 -0.60 -17.98
N GLU A 182 -4.62 0.17 -19.07
CA GLU A 182 -4.82 -0.30 -20.43
C GLU A 182 -3.69 0.22 -21.34
N PRO A 183 -2.47 -0.37 -21.30
CA PRO A 183 -1.29 0.19 -21.97
C PRO A 183 -1.44 0.42 -23.48
N ALA A 184 -2.27 -0.40 -24.13
CA ALA A 184 -2.57 -0.28 -25.56
C ALA A 184 -3.61 0.81 -25.89
N HIS A 185 -4.22 1.45 -24.89
CA HIS A 185 -5.23 2.46 -25.11
C HIS A 185 -4.63 3.70 -25.81
N PRO A 186 -5.20 4.19 -26.93
CA PRO A 186 -4.62 5.28 -27.72
C PRO A 186 -4.31 6.55 -26.91
N THR A 187 -5.10 6.82 -25.86
CA THR A 187 -4.88 7.93 -24.92
C THR A 187 -3.52 7.87 -24.23
N VAL A 188 -3.00 6.68 -23.88
CA VAL A 188 -1.68 6.55 -23.23
C VAL A 188 -0.59 7.11 -24.14
N ARG A 189 -0.60 6.71 -25.41
CA ARG A 189 0.32 7.22 -26.42
C ARG A 189 0.14 8.72 -26.66
N ALA A 190 -1.10 9.21 -26.75
CA ALA A 190 -1.37 10.64 -26.92
C ALA A 190 -0.83 11.45 -25.74
N GLN A 191 -1.04 11.01 -24.50
CA GLN A 191 -0.51 11.65 -23.30
C GLN A 191 1.02 11.63 -23.27
N ALA A 192 1.66 10.54 -23.71
CA ALA A 192 3.11 10.43 -23.77
C ALA A 192 3.75 11.42 -24.78
N VAL A 193 3.09 11.65 -25.93
CA VAL A 193 3.53 12.66 -26.90
C VAL A 193 3.46 14.06 -26.31
N VAL A 194 2.32 14.45 -25.73
CA VAL A 194 2.16 15.77 -25.09
C VAL A 194 3.15 15.95 -23.95
N PHE A 195 3.42 14.88 -23.18
CA PHE A 195 4.43 14.91 -22.12
C PHE A 195 5.83 15.17 -22.67
N ALA A 196 6.24 14.46 -23.72
CA ALA A 196 7.56 14.64 -24.34
C ALA A 196 7.74 16.06 -24.91
N ASP A 197 6.70 16.62 -25.52
CA ASP A 197 6.72 18.00 -26.02
C ASP A 197 6.86 19.02 -24.89
N ALA A 198 6.16 18.81 -23.77
CA ALA A 198 6.25 19.67 -22.60
C ALA A 198 7.64 19.60 -21.93
N VAL A 199 8.23 18.41 -21.83
CA VAL A 199 9.61 18.24 -21.34
C VAL A 199 10.59 19.02 -22.23
N ARG A 200 10.47 18.87 -23.56
CA ARG A 200 11.32 19.59 -24.52
C ARG A 200 11.16 21.11 -24.39
N ALA A 201 9.93 21.61 -24.24
CA ALA A 201 9.68 23.04 -24.06
C ALA A 201 10.36 23.59 -22.79
N VAL A 202 10.31 22.85 -21.68
CA VAL A 202 10.94 23.23 -20.41
C VAL A 202 12.46 23.25 -20.53
N GLU A 203 13.05 22.25 -21.19
CA GLU A 203 14.49 22.11 -21.39
C GLU A 203 15.06 23.14 -22.37
N ASP A 204 14.40 23.33 -23.52
CA ASP A 204 14.79 24.30 -24.56
C ASP A 204 14.74 25.74 -24.01
N ALA A 205 13.87 26.00 -23.04
CA ALA A 205 13.79 27.28 -22.35
C ALA A 205 14.95 27.48 -21.33
N GLY A 206 15.72 26.44 -21.03
CA GLY A 206 16.94 26.53 -20.22
C GLY A 206 16.84 25.91 -18.82
N ALA A 207 15.80 25.14 -18.51
CA ALA A 207 15.73 24.39 -17.25
C ALA A 207 16.57 23.11 -17.32
N HIS A 208 17.32 22.83 -16.26
CA HIS A 208 18.07 21.58 -16.10
C HIS A 208 17.28 20.60 -15.23
N VAL A 209 16.37 19.86 -15.88
CA VAL A 209 15.46 18.93 -15.19
C VAL A 209 16.21 17.68 -14.72
N GLU A 210 16.19 17.43 -13.41
CA GLU A 210 16.75 16.23 -12.76
C GLU A 210 15.90 14.98 -13.03
N VAL A 211 14.56 15.11 -12.98
CA VAL A 211 13.65 13.98 -13.15
C VAL A 211 12.44 14.28 -14.04
N ARG A 212 12.20 13.41 -15.02
CA ARG A 212 10.95 13.32 -15.80
C ARG A 212 10.18 12.12 -15.30
N HIS A 213 8.90 12.29 -14.99
CA HIS A 213 8.11 11.17 -14.48
C HIS A 213 6.65 11.15 -14.92
N LEU A 214 6.23 10.01 -15.49
CA LEU A 214 4.87 9.81 -16.03
C LEU A 214 4.19 8.58 -15.41
N ALA A 215 4.91 7.46 -15.33
CA ALA A 215 4.37 6.17 -14.88
C ALA A 215 3.83 6.19 -13.42
N ASN A 216 2.60 5.71 -13.25
CA ASN A 216 2.03 5.30 -11.98
C ASN A 216 2.25 3.78 -11.76
N SER A 217 1.63 3.16 -10.74
CA SER A 217 1.77 1.71 -10.50
C SER A 217 1.51 0.83 -11.73
N ALA A 218 0.44 1.08 -12.49
CA ALA A 218 0.11 0.26 -13.65
C ALA A 218 1.20 0.36 -14.72
N ALA A 219 1.50 1.57 -15.17
CA ALA A 219 2.55 1.80 -16.17
C ALA A 219 3.96 1.36 -15.71
N THR A 220 4.24 1.40 -14.40
CA THR A 220 5.50 0.86 -13.85
C THR A 220 5.62 -0.64 -14.15
N LEU A 221 4.53 -1.38 -14.01
CA LEU A 221 4.52 -2.84 -14.18
C LEU A 221 4.36 -3.26 -15.65
N THR A 222 3.70 -2.45 -16.47
CA THR A 222 3.23 -2.90 -17.80
C THR A 222 3.81 -2.13 -18.98
N ASP A 223 4.38 -0.94 -18.79
CA ASP A 223 4.82 -0.09 -19.89
C ASP A 223 6.19 0.59 -19.63
N PRO A 224 7.29 -0.09 -19.98
CA PRO A 224 8.64 0.47 -19.88
C PRO A 224 8.88 1.75 -20.69
N ALA A 225 8.07 2.03 -21.72
CA ALA A 225 8.29 3.18 -22.59
C ALA A 225 8.00 4.52 -21.89
N VAL A 226 7.29 4.51 -20.77
CA VAL A 226 6.89 5.71 -20.01
C VAL A 226 7.52 5.79 -18.61
N HIS A 227 8.56 4.98 -18.34
CA HIS A 227 9.27 4.99 -17.05
C HIS A 227 10.07 6.27 -16.81
N HIS A 228 10.70 6.80 -17.88
CA HIS A 228 11.57 7.98 -17.82
C HIS A 228 12.63 7.87 -16.69
N ASP A 229 12.86 8.95 -15.93
CA ASP A 229 13.89 8.99 -14.89
C ASP A 229 13.39 8.48 -13.54
N LEU A 230 12.07 8.53 -13.31
CA LEU A 230 11.43 8.24 -12.03
C LEU A 230 10.01 7.67 -12.22
N VAL A 231 9.73 6.51 -11.62
CA VAL A 231 8.40 5.90 -11.58
C VAL A 231 7.70 6.17 -10.25
N ARG A 232 6.36 6.23 -10.24
CA ARG A 232 5.57 6.59 -9.04
C ARG A 232 4.56 5.51 -8.62
N PRO A 233 5.03 4.31 -8.23
CA PRO A 233 4.12 3.31 -7.70
C PRO A 233 3.54 3.76 -6.35
N GLY A 234 2.22 3.63 -6.22
CA GLY A 234 1.48 3.80 -4.98
C GLY A 234 0.92 2.46 -4.52
N ILE A 235 -0.21 2.03 -5.08
CA ILE A 235 -0.88 0.81 -4.62
C ILE A 235 0.01 -0.43 -4.66
N ALA A 236 0.88 -0.52 -5.67
CA ALA A 236 1.77 -1.66 -5.85
C ALA A 236 2.86 -1.74 -4.76
N VAL A 237 3.21 -0.62 -4.11
CA VAL A 237 4.10 -0.61 -2.93
C VAL A 237 3.48 -1.44 -1.79
N TYR A 238 2.16 -1.42 -1.69
CA TYR A 238 1.39 -2.16 -0.69
C TYR A 238 0.95 -3.56 -1.18
N GLY A 239 1.44 -3.96 -2.35
CA GLY A 239 1.33 -5.32 -2.85
C GLY A 239 -0.01 -5.66 -3.49
N LEU A 240 -0.74 -4.66 -3.97
CA LEU A 240 -1.99 -4.89 -4.70
C LEU A 240 -1.78 -4.57 -6.18
N SER A 241 -2.38 -5.40 -7.03
CA SER A 241 -2.31 -5.20 -8.49
C SER A 241 -3.15 -3.99 -8.91
N PRO A 242 -2.57 -3.03 -9.67
CA PRO A 242 -3.31 -1.93 -10.27
C PRO A 242 -4.05 -2.36 -11.56
N VAL A 243 -3.82 -3.60 -12.03
CA VAL A 243 -4.33 -4.16 -13.29
C VAL A 243 -4.90 -5.56 -13.04
N PRO A 244 -5.92 -5.72 -12.17
CA PRO A 244 -6.47 -7.03 -11.80
C PRO A 244 -7.02 -7.83 -13.01
N GLN A 245 -7.29 -7.17 -14.13
CA GLN A 245 -7.65 -7.79 -15.42
C GLN A 245 -6.47 -8.46 -16.14
N LEU A 246 -5.23 -8.09 -15.83
CA LEU A 246 -4.01 -8.64 -16.45
C LEU A 246 -3.31 -9.67 -15.56
N GLY A 247 -3.36 -9.51 -14.24
CA GLY A 247 -2.71 -10.42 -13.30
C GLY A 247 -2.91 -10.04 -11.84
N GLY A 248 -2.76 -11.03 -10.96
CA GLY A 248 -2.75 -10.88 -9.52
C GLY A 248 -1.42 -10.30 -9.00
N PRO A 249 -1.32 -9.95 -7.71
CA PRO A 249 -0.08 -9.48 -7.11
C PRO A 249 1.14 -10.38 -7.39
N GLU A 250 0.97 -11.70 -7.28
CA GLU A 250 2.02 -12.70 -7.44
C GLU A 250 2.65 -12.70 -8.84
N ASP A 251 1.87 -12.38 -9.88
CA ASP A 251 2.35 -12.29 -11.26
C ASP A 251 3.37 -11.16 -11.46
N PHE A 252 3.31 -10.15 -10.58
CA PHE A 252 4.21 -9.00 -10.56
C PHE A 252 5.24 -9.07 -9.41
N GLY A 253 5.37 -10.23 -8.75
CA GLY A 253 6.25 -10.40 -7.61
C GLY A 253 5.86 -9.53 -6.40
N LEU A 254 4.57 -9.21 -6.28
CA LEU A 254 4.02 -8.39 -5.20
C LEU A 254 3.39 -9.26 -4.11
N VAL A 255 3.38 -8.72 -2.88
CA VAL A 255 2.84 -9.36 -1.68
C VAL A 255 1.97 -8.35 -0.94
N PRO A 256 0.65 -8.57 -0.81
CA PRO A 256 -0.21 -7.66 -0.06
C PRO A 256 0.32 -7.47 1.37
N ALA A 257 0.49 -6.22 1.78
CA ALA A 257 1.14 -5.90 3.05
C ALA A 257 0.17 -5.87 4.25
N MET A 258 -1.14 -5.73 4.02
CA MET A 258 -2.14 -5.60 5.09
C MET A 258 -3.00 -6.86 5.23
N THR A 259 -3.19 -7.27 6.49
CA THR A 259 -4.27 -8.19 6.90
C THR A 259 -5.20 -7.46 7.86
N PHE A 260 -6.47 -7.29 7.48
CA PHE A 260 -7.50 -6.72 8.33
C PHE A 260 -8.29 -7.83 9.02
N GLU A 261 -8.23 -7.86 10.34
CA GLU A 261 -8.82 -8.93 11.14
C GLU A 261 -9.51 -8.42 12.41
N ALA A 262 -10.40 -9.25 12.92
CA ALA A 262 -11.18 -9.03 14.13
C ALA A 262 -11.39 -10.37 14.87
N GLU A 263 -12.11 -10.32 15.98
CA GLU A 263 -12.57 -11.51 16.70
C GLU A 263 -14.10 -11.54 16.74
N LEU A 264 -14.71 -12.73 16.77
CA LEU A 264 -16.16 -12.84 16.97
C LEU A 264 -16.54 -12.25 18.34
N ALA A 265 -17.41 -11.25 18.36
CA ALA A 265 -17.89 -10.62 19.60
C ALA A 265 -18.96 -11.46 20.29
N THR A 266 -19.89 -12.01 19.52
CA THR A 266 -20.95 -12.89 20.02
C THR A 266 -21.24 -13.99 19.02
N VAL A 267 -21.56 -15.18 19.52
CA VAL A 267 -22.03 -16.31 18.72
C VAL A 267 -23.32 -16.84 19.34
N LYS A 268 -24.36 -17.06 18.53
CA LYS A 268 -25.65 -17.55 19.00
C LYS A 268 -26.41 -18.36 17.96
N ALA A 269 -27.19 -19.32 18.43
CA ALA A 269 -28.14 -20.04 17.60
C ALA A 269 -29.39 -19.19 17.33
N VAL A 270 -29.92 -19.28 16.11
CA VAL A 270 -31.18 -18.65 15.68
C VAL A 270 -31.99 -19.65 14.85
N PRO A 271 -33.33 -19.63 14.95
CA PRO A 271 -34.18 -20.55 14.19
C PRO A 271 -34.23 -20.17 12.70
N ALA A 272 -34.72 -21.08 11.87
CA ALA A 272 -35.13 -20.78 10.50
C ALA A 272 -36.16 -19.63 10.46
N GLY A 273 -36.10 -18.79 9.42
CA GLY A 273 -36.99 -17.64 9.25
C GLY A 273 -36.60 -16.41 10.08
N HIS A 274 -35.45 -16.40 10.75
CA HIS A 274 -34.97 -15.28 11.55
C HIS A 274 -34.34 -14.20 10.64
N GLY A 275 -34.84 -12.98 10.73
CA GLY A 275 -34.28 -11.84 10.00
C GLY A 275 -32.94 -11.38 10.58
N ILE A 276 -31.96 -11.12 9.71
CA ILE A 276 -30.62 -10.68 10.11
C ILE A 276 -30.37 -9.23 9.69
N SER A 277 -29.90 -8.43 10.65
CA SER A 277 -29.54 -7.01 10.49
C SER A 277 -30.71 -6.12 10.03
N TYR A 278 -30.43 -4.86 9.72
CA TYR A 278 -31.46 -3.88 9.38
C TYR A 278 -32.30 -4.29 8.17
N ALA A 279 -33.62 -4.10 8.30
CA ALA A 279 -34.63 -4.43 7.30
C ALA A 279 -34.68 -5.91 6.87
N HIS A 280 -34.00 -6.80 7.59
CA HIS A 280 -34.05 -8.26 7.38
C HIS A 280 -33.86 -8.66 5.90
N GLN A 281 -32.88 -8.03 5.21
CA GLN A 281 -32.56 -8.35 3.82
C GLN A 281 -31.94 -9.74 3.64
N TYR A 282 -31.56 -10.36 4.76
CA TYR A 282 -31.18 -11.76 4.86
C TYR A 282 -32.07 -12.41 5.91
N VAL A 283 -32.60 -13.59 5.59
CA VAL A 283 -33.44 -14.40 6.47
C VAL A 283 -32.87 -15.81 6.50
N THR A 284 -32.63 -16.35 7.69
CA THR A 284 -32.00 -17.66 7.86
C THR A 284 -32.85 -18.75 7.19
N PRO A 285 -32.30 -19.53 6.24
CA PRO A 285 -33.07 -20.55 5.53
C PRO A 285 -33.32 -21.82 6.36
N HIS A 286 -32.58 -21.99 7.45
CA HIS A 286 -32.66 -23.12 8.37
C HIS A 286 -32.20 -22.68 9.77
N ASP A 287 -32.41 -23.53 10.78
CA ASP A 287 -31.81 -23.34 12.10
C ASP A 287 -30.29 -23.28 11.94
N THR A 288 -29.69 -22.19 12.42
CA THR A 288 -28.28 -21.89 12.17
C THR A 288 -27.63 -21.20 13.37
N VAL A 289 -26.32 -21.00 13.29
CA VAL A 289 -25.54 -20.21 14.23
C VAL A 289 -25.07 -18.95 13.51
N VAL A 290 -25.22 -17.79 14.16
CA VAL A 290 -24.72 -16.51 13.64
C VAL A 290 -23.64 -15.96 14.54
N GLY A 291 -22.64 -15.34 13.91
CA GLY A 291 -21.54 -14.62 14.57
C GLY A 291 -21.64 -13.11 14.32
N VAL A 292 -21.31 -12.31 15.32
CA VAL A 292 -21.14 -10.86 15.16
C VAL A 292 -19.67 -10.54 15.09
N VAL A 293 -19.26 -9.83 14.03
CA VAL A 293 -17.90 -9.30 13.86
C VAL A 293 -17.97 -7.79 14.18
N PRO A 294 -17.23 -7.30 15.19
CA PRO A 294 -17.32 -5.93 15.71
C PRO A 294 -16.54 -4.92 14.86
N VAL A 295 -16.81 -4.92 13.56
CA VAL A 295 -16.32 -3.93 12.59
C VAL A 295 -17.43 -3.57 11.61
N GLY A 296 -17.59 -2.28 11.34
CA GLY A 296 -18.61 -1.78 10.44
C GLY A 296 -18.10 -0.67 9.51
N TYR A 297 -19.02 0.08 8.92
CA TYR A 297 -18.65 1.12 7.96
C TYR A 297 -17.91 2.32 8.57
N ALA A 298 -17.97 2.52 9.89
CA ALA A 298 -17.13 3.51 10.57
C ALA A 298 -15.67 3.04 10.71
N ASP A 299 -15.44 1.73 10.66
CA ASP A 299 -14.12 1.09 10.72
C ASP A 299 -13.54 0.82 9.32
N GLY A 300 -14.32 1.07 8.26
CA GLY A 300 -13.90 0.96 6.86
C GLY A 300 -14.58 -0.14 6.05
N VAL A 301 -15.47 -0.95 6.66
CA VAL A 301 -16.22 -1.99 5.95
C VAL A 301 -17.24 -1.35 5.00
N PRO A 302 -17.16 -1.53 3.67
CA PRO A 302 -18.05 -0.82 2.75
C PRO A 302 -19.51 -1.25 2.92
N ARG A 303 -20.40 -0.30 3.18
CA ARG A 303 -21.84 -0.59 3.30
C ARG A 303 -22.42 -1.22 2.03
N HIS A 304 -21.86 -0.91 0.87
CA HIS A 304 -22.23 -1.46 -0.43
C HIS A 304 -21.94 -2.97 -0.56
N ALA A 305 -21.06 -3.51 0.29
CA ALA A 305 -20.79 -4.95 0.41
C ALA A 305 -21.77 -5.67 1.36
N SER A 306 -22.96 -5.10 1.62
CA SER A 306 -24.03 -5.76 2.38
C SER A 306 -24.55 -7.00 1.64
N GLY A 307 -24.73 -8.10 2.35
CA GLY A 307 -25.36 -9.30 1.80
C GLY A 307 -26.89 -9.20 1.78
N THR A 308 -27.49 -10.01 0.93
CA THR A 308 -28.93 -10.22 0.84
C THR A 308 -29.23 -11.71 0.78
N GLN A 309 -30.50 -12.10 0.72
CA GLN A 309 -30.89 -13.49 0.54
C GLN A 309 -30.26 -14.14 -0.69
N ASP A 310 -30.20 -13.38 -1.80
CA ASP A 310 -29.80 -13.90 -3.11
C ASP A 310 -28.32 -13.64 -3.45
N ARG A 311 -27.63 -12.84 -2.63
CA ARG A 311 -26.25 -12.41 -2.90
C ARG A 311 -25.44 -12.38 -1.61
N PRO A 312 -24.33 -13.13 -1.50
CA PRO A 312 -23.45 -13.00 -0.35
C PRO A 312 -22.88 -11.56 -0.29
N GLY A 313 -22.71 -11.05 0.92
CA GLY A 313 -22.02 -9.78 1.14
C GLY A 313 -20.51 -9.92 0.98
N GLY A 314 -19.76 -8.93 1.48
CA GLY A 314 -18.30 -8.97 1.50
C GLY A 314 -17.77 -10.26 2.14
N PRO A 315 -16.73 -10.89 1.56
CA PRO A 315 -16.23 -12.16 2.05
C PRO A 315 -15.40 -11.98 3.32
N LEU A 316 -15.49 -12.95 4.23
CA LEU A 316 -14.66 -13.01 5.44
C LEU A 316 -14.38 -14.46 5.79
N ARG A 317 -13.28 -14.73 6.47
CA ARG A 317 -12.85 -16.09 6.82
C ARG A 317 -12.90 -16.32 8.32
N VAL A 318 -13.59 -17.40 8.72
CA VAL A 318 -13.73 -17.85 10.12
C VAL A 318 -13.57 -19.37 10.16
N GLY A 319 -12.74 -19.88 11.07
CA GLY A 319 -12.56 -21.34 11.20
C GLY A 319 -12.07 -22.03 9.92
N GLY A 320 -11.29 -21.33 9.09
CA GLY A 320 -10.82 -21.82 7.79
C GLY A 320 -11.87 -21.80 6.66
N ARG A 321 -13.09 -21.31 6.92
CA ARG A 321 -14.19 -21.22 5.95
C ARG A 321 -14.37 -19.77 5.50
N THR A 322 -14.44 -19.56 4.19
CA THR A 322 -14.81 -18.25 3.63
C THR A 322 -16.33 -18.16 3.52
N LEU A 323 -16.90 -17.18 4.22
CA LEU A 323 -18.32 -16.89 4.31
C LEU A 323 -18.58 -15.46 3.82
N GLY A 324 -19.84 -15.08 3.68
CA GLY A 324 -20.23 -13.71 3.32
C GLY A 324 -20.92 -12.99 4.48
N VAL A 325 -20.83 -11.66 4.50
CA VAL A 325 -21.67 -10.84 5.38
C VAL A 325 -23.14 -11.18 5.12
N ALA A 326 -23.87 -11.54 6.18
CA ALA A 326 -25.30 -11.85 6.17
C ALA A 326 -26.10 -10.58 6.50
N GLY A 327 -26.81 -10.05 5.52
CA GLY A 327 -27.59 -8.82 5.67
C GLY A 327 -26.75 -7.54 5.61
N ARG A 328 -27.29 -6.46 6.18
CA ARG A 328 -26.66 -5.12 6.09
C ARG A 328 -25.43 -4.98 6.96
N VAL A 329 -24.40 -4.35 6.40
CA VAL A 329 -23.27 -3.78 7.15
C VAL A 329 -23.77 -2.60 7.99
N CYS A 330 -23.51 -2.63 9.29
CA CYS A 330 -23.87 -1.58 10.25
C CYS A 330 -22.67 -0.66 10.51
N MET A 331 -22.87 0.38 11.34
CA MET A 331 -21.82 1.36 11.64
C MET A 331 -20.59 0.72 12.27
N ASP A 332 -20.81 -0.20 13.23
CA ASP A 332 -19.75 -0.77 14.07
C ASP A 332 -19.67 -2.30 14.01
N GLN A 333 -20.50 -2.96 13.20
CA GLN A 333 -20.54 -4.43 13.15
C GLN A 333 -21.13 -4.99 11.86
N VAL A 334 -20.75 -6.23 11.56
CA VAL A 334 -21.38 -7.09 10.56
C VAL A 334 -21.81 -8.42 11.21
N VAL A 335 -22.76 -9.10 10.58
CA VAL A 335 -23.19 -10.44 10.99
C VAL A 335 -22.75 -11.43 9.93
N VAL A 336 -22.30 -12.61 10.36
CA VAL A 336 -22.03 -13.76 9.50
C VAL A 336 -22.94 -14.92 9.90
N ASP A 337 -23.51 -15.61 8.93
CA ASP A 337 -24.15 -16.90 9.14
C ASP A 337 -23.07 -17.99 9.09
N LEU A 338 -22.79 -18.61 10.25
CA LEU A 338 -21.76 -19.63 10.41
C LEU A 338 -22.26 -21.02 9.99
N GLY A 339 -23.57 -21.18 9.78
CA GLY A 339 -24.21 -22.41 9.34
C GLY A 339 -24.64 -23.36 10.47
N PRO A 340 -25.42 -24.41 10.14
CA PRO A 340 -25.89 -25.41 11.09
C PRO A 340 -24.75 -26.16 11.76
N GLY A 341 -24.82 -26.32 13.08
CA GLY A 341 -23.84 -27.10 13.85
C GLY A 341 -22.45 -26.47 13.94
N ALA A 342 -22.30 -25.20 13.52
CA ALA A 342 -21.11 -24.40 13.73
C ALA A 342 -20.67 -24.42 15.20
N ARG A 343 -19.35 -24.45 15.42
CA ARG A 343 -18.72 -24.61 16.74
C ARG A 343 -17.86 -23.42 17.14
N GLU A 344 -17.79 -22.41 16.27
CA GLU A 344 -17.09 -21.17 16.53
C GLU A 344 -17.62 -20.51 17.80
N VAL A 345 -16.74 -19.82 18.51
CA VAL A 345 -17.04 -19.15 19.78
C VAL A 345 -16.61 -17.69 19.73
N ALA A 346 -17.11 -16.90 20.68
CA ALA A 346 -16.61 -15.53 20.86
C ALA A 346 -15.09 -15.57 21.12
N GLY A 347 -14.35 -14.66 20.49
CA GLY A 347 -12.88 -14.64 20.49
C GLY A 347 -12.23 -15.33 19.29
N ASP A 348 -12.97 -16.14 18.52
CA ASP A 348 -12.39 -16.75 17.32
C ASP A 348 -12.04 -15.69 16.27
N ARG A 349 -10.85 -15.83 15.67
CA ARG A 349 -10.31 -14.91 14.66
C ARG A 349 -11.19 -14.90 13.40
N VAL A 350 -11.48 -13.68 12.94
CA VAL A 350 -12.14 -13.37 11.68
C VAL A 350 -11.18 -12.57 10.82
N GLU A 351 -10.80 -13.11 9.67
CA GLU A 351 -10.04 -12.37 8.67
C GLU A 351 -11.00 -11.75 7.66
N LEU A 352 -11.04 -10.42 7.59
CA LEU A 352 -11.85 -9.73 6.60
C LEU A 352 -11.16 -9.80 5.25
N PHE A 353 -9.89 -9.40 5.20
CA PHE A 353 -9.03 -9.64 4.05
C PHE A 353 -7.57 -9.75 4.47
N GLY A 354 -6.77 -10.43 3.68
CA GLY A 354 -5.33 -10.58 3.89
C GLY A 354 -4.59 -10.78 2.58
N THR A 355 -3.55 -11.62 2.63
CA THR A 355 -2.61 -11.78 1.50
C THR A 355 -3.14 -12.63 0.35
N GLY A 356 -4.23 -13.39 0.57
CA GLY A 356 -4.77 -14.35 -0.40
C GLY A 356 -3.92 -15.63 -0.60
N ARG A 357 -2.68 -15.68 -0.10
CA ARG A 357 -1.74 -16.80 -0.33
C ARG A 357 -2.22 -18.14 0.22
N ASP A 358 -3.06 -18.12 1.24
CA ASP A 358 -3.64 -19.29 1.88
C ASP A 358 -5.12 -19.50 1.47
N GLY A 359 -5.54 -18.91 0.34
CA GLY A 359 -6.91 -18.95 -0.16
C GLY A 359 -7.89 -18.07 0.62
N GLY A 360 -7.37 -17.15 1.44
CA GLY A 360 -8.18 -16.18 2.18
C GLY A 360 -8.76 -15.06 1.32
N PRO A 361 -9.77 -14.33 1.83
CA PRO A 361 -10.31 -13.17 1.15
C PRO A 361 -9.23 -12.09 0.97
N THR A 362 -9.30 -11.37 -0.14
CA THR A 362 -8.37 -10.28 -0.48
C THR A 362 -9.09 -8.92 -0.49
N ALA A 363 -8.31 -7.84 -0.50
CA ALA A 363 -8.86 -6.49 -0.71
C ALA A 363 -9.57 -6.37 -2.08
N GLU A 364 -9.15 -7.14 -3.08
CA GLU A 364 -9.79 -7.18 -4.40
C GLU A 364 -11.15 -7.89 -4.37
N ASP A 365 -11.29 -8.94 -3.56
CA ASP A 365 -12.59 -9.60 -3.37
C ASP A 365 -13.62 -8.66 -2.70
N TRP A 366 -13.16 -7.88 -1.72
CA TRP A 366 -13.97 -6.82 -1.12
C TRP A 366 -14.32 -5.71 -2.09
N ALA A 367 -13.36 -5.30 -2.94
CA ALA A 367 -13.57 -4.31 -3.97
C ALA A 367 -14.68 -4.75 -4.93
N ARG A 368 -14.62 -6.00 -5.41
CA ARG A 368 -15.65 -6.62 -6.25
C ARG A 368 -17.00 -6.68 -5.55
N ALA A 369 -17.05 -7.10 -4.29
CA ALA A 369 -18.29 -7.19 -3.52
C ALA A 369 -18.96 -5.82 -3.29
N ALA A 370 -18.16 -4.76 -3.18
CA ALA A 370 -18.61 -3.38 -2.98
C ALA A 370 -18.81 -2.59 -4.28
N GLY A 371 -18.40 -3.10 -5.44
CA GLY A 371 -18.46 -2.39 -6.72
C GLY A 371 -17.46 -1.24 -6.82
N THR A 372 -16.25 -1.43 -6.29
CA THR A 372 -15.16 -0.45 -6.27
C THR A 372 -13.82 -1.11 -6.61
N ILE A 373 -12.71 -0.44 -6.29
CA ILE A 373 -11.33 -0.88 -6.48
C ILE A 373 -10.62 -1.12 -5.14
N SER A 374 -9.64 -2.02 -5.11
CA SER A 374 -8.86 -2.37 -3.91
C SER A 374 -8.17 -1.16 -3.25
N TYR A 375 -7.88 -0.11 -4.03
CA TYR A 375 -7.40 1.19 -3.54
C TYR A 375 -8.33 1.78 -2.47
N GLU A 376 -9.63 1.81 -2.73
CA GLU A 376 -10.60 2.37 -1.80
C GLU A 376 -10.71 1.50 -0.54
N ILE A 377 -10.64 0.17 -0.70
CA ILE A 377 -10.75 -0.80 0.40
C ILE A 377 -9.67 -0.57 1.45
N VAL A 378 -8.38 -0.59 1.07
CA VAL A 378 -7.29 -0.44 2.04
C VAL A 378 -7.18 0.98 2.60
N THR A 379 -7.42 1.99 1.75
CA THR A 379 -7.33 3.41 2.17
C THR A 379 -8.40 3.78 3.18
N ARG A 380 -9.56 3.12 3.15
CA ARG A 380 -10.69 3.43 4.04
C ARG A 380 -10.75 2.67 5.34
N VAL A 381 -9.78 1.79 5.63
CA VAL A 381 -9.66 1.20 6.97
C VAL A 381 -9.52 2.35 7.98
N GLY A 382 -10.52 2.52 8.84
CA GLY A 382 -10.71 3.74 9.63
C GLY A 382 -9.64 3.92 10.72
N ALA A 383 -9.46 5.16 11.20
CA ALA A 383 -8.47 5.46 12.25
C ALA A 383 -8.77 4.80 13.61
N ARG A 384 -10.00 4.31 13.82
CA ARG A 384 -10.39 3.49 14.99
C ARG A 384 -9.75 2.11 14.98
N VAL A 385 -9.34 1.62 13.81
CA VAL A 385 -8.68 0.32 13.67
C VAL A 385 -7.18 0.53 13.89
N PRO A 386 -6.60 0.01 14.99
CA PRO A 386 -5.18 0.15 15.24
C PRO A 386 -4.36 -0.55 14.15
N ARG A 387 -3.28 0.12 13.71
CA ARG A 387 -2.27 -0.51 12.86
C ARG A 387 -1.24 -1.20 13.74
N VAL A 388 -1.01 -2.47 13.48
CA VAL A 388 0.05 -3.26 14.12
C VAL A 388 1.10 -3.55 13.05
N HIS A 389 2.23 -2.87 13.12
CA HIS A 389 3.34 -3.09 12.20
C HIS A 389 4.16 -4.29 12.66
N VAL A 390 4.37 -5.25 11.76
CA VAL A 390 5.19 -6.44 11.97
C VAL A 390 6.30 -6.50 10.92
N ASP A 391 7.32 -7.31 11.16
CA ASP A 391 8.43 -7.50 10.24
C ASP A 391 8.72 -8.99 10.08
N SER A 392 8.16 -9.60 9.03
CA SER A 392 8.29 -11.04 8.84
C SER A 392 9.70 -11.51 8.46
N ASP A 393 10.60 -10.62 8.02
CA ASP A 393 12.01 -10.95 7.77
C ASP A 393 12.80 -11.05 9.09
N ALA A 394 12.53 -10.15 10.04
CA ALA A 394 13.13 -10.20 11.38
C ALA A 394 12.70 -11.47 12.14
N ASP A 395 11.42 -11.82 12.06
CA ASP A 395 10.87 -13.02 12.70
C ASP A 395 11.46 -14.31 12.11
N ARG A 396 11.62 -14.40 10.78
CA ARG A 396 12.29 -15.53 10.11
C ARG A 396 13.75 -15.67 10.56
N SER A 397 14.46 -14.56 10.70
CA SER A 397 15.86 -14.54 11.12
C SER A 397 16.04 -14.98 12.58
N ALA A 398 15.13 -14.56 13.47
CA ALA A 398 15.10 -15.01 14.86
C ALA A 398 14.82 -16.52 14.97
N HIS A 399 13.85 -17.04 14.21
CA HIS A 399 13.53 -18.46 14.19
C HIS A 399 14.68 -19.32 13.62
N ALA A 400 15.39 -18.83 12.59
CA ALA A 400 16.57 -19.49 12.04
C ALA A 400 17.78 -19.49 13.01
N ALA A 401 17.96 -18.42 13.80
CA ALA A 401 18.99 -18.37 14.84
C ALA A 401 18.67 -19.30 16.03
N THR A 402 17.40 -19.46 16.39
CA THR A 402 16.98 -20.41 17.44
C THR A 402 17.01 -21.87 17.00
N SER A 403 16.77 -22.16 15.71
CA SER A 403 16.88 -23.54 15.20
C SER A 403 18.33 -23.98 15.01
N SER A 404 19.23 -23.08 14.58
CA SER A 404 20.67 -23.37 14.44
C SER A 404 21.44 -23.46 15.76
N SER A 405 20.94 -22.90 16.86
CA SER A 405 21.54 -23.08 18.19
C SER A 405 21.13 -24.39 18.88
N SER A 406 20.09 -25.07 18.39
CA SER A 406 19.60 -26.34 18.95
C SER A 406 20.34 -27.60 18.44
N THR A 407 21.27 -27.46 17.47
CA THR A 407 21.99 -28.58 16.83
C THR A 407 23.47 -28.71 17.19
N SER A 408 23.96 -28.02 18.24
CA SER A 408 25.39 -28.04 18.63
C SER A 408 25.72 -28.78 19.93
N ASP A 409 24.86 -29.68 20.40
CA ASP A 409 25.15 -30.50 21.59
C ASP A 409 24.80 -31.98 21.36
N ALA A 410 25.59 -32.65 20.52
CA ALA A 410 25.63 -34.11 20.44
C ALA A 410 27.08 -34.56 20.58
N GLY A 411 27.40 -34.98 21.81
CA GLY A 411 28.73 -35.37 22.25
C GLY A 411 29.35 -36.53 21.47
N THR A 412 30.67 -36.46 21.40
CA THR A 412 31.61 -37.43 20.85
C THR A 412 31.50 -38.79 21.57
N PRO A 413 31.38 -39.94 20.87
CA PRO A 413 31.55 -41.24 21.51
C PRO A 413 33.03 -41.63 21.54
N GLY A 414 33.52 -41.93 22.75
CA GLY A 414 34.86 -42.44 23.00
C GLY A 414 35.08 -43.85 22.45
N THR A 415 36.31 -44.06 21.98
CA THR A 415 36.89 -45.29 21.45
C THR A 415 37.13 -46.34 22.55
N THR A 416 36.72 -47.59 22.30
CA THR A 416 37.28 -48.77 22.97
C THR A 416 37.64 -49.84 21.95
N ALA A 417 38.90 -50.26 22.01
CA ALA A 417 39.51 -51.31 21.21
C ALA A 417 39.07 -52.72 21.64
N GLY A 418 39.06 -53.67 20.70
CA GLY A 418 38.88 -55.09 21.01
C GLY A 418 38.83 -56.02 19.80
N ALA A 419 40.02 -56.49 19.39
CA ALA A 419 40.35 -57.80 18.78
C ALA A 419 39.57 -58.34 17.54
N ALA A 420 40.34 -58.55 16.45
CA ALA A 420 40.05 -59.47 15.35
C ALA A 420 40.40 -60.94 15.74
N PRO A 421 40.00 -61.99 14.97
CA PRO A 421 40.65 -62.26 13.67
C PRO A 421 39.78 -62.84 12.53
N ALA A 422 40.22 -62.51 11.30
CA ALA A 422 40.35 -63.32 10.06
C ALA A 422 39.23 -64.27 9.57
N LEU A 423 38.77 -64.04 8.31
CA LEU A 423 39.06 -64.88 7.12
C LEU A 423 38.30 -64.37 5.85
N THR A 424 39.04 -64.20 4.74
CA THR A 424 38.80 -64.51 3.29
C THR A 424 37.35 -64.63 2.76
N THR A 425 36.91 -64.20 1.56
CA THR A 425 37.50 -64.09 0.20
C THR A 425 36.50 -63.37 -0.75
N GLU A 426 36.99 -62.89 -1.92
CA GLU A 426 36.31 -62.68 -3.24
C GLU A 426 35.13 -61.68 -3.40
N VAL A 427 35.25 -60.58 -4.16
CA VAL A 427 35.21 -60.40 -5.64
C VAL A 427 33.85 -60.71 -6.28
N ALA A 428 33.11 -59.68 -6.72
CA ALA A 428 32.73 -59.43 -8.12
C ALA A 428 31.60 -58.38 -8.29
N ARG A 429 31.94 -57.33 -9.05
CA ARG A 429 31.11 -56.44 -9.89
C ARG A 429 30.08 -55.50 -9.26
#